data_AF-A0A9D9HNV8-F1
#
_entry.id   AF-A0A9D9HNV8-F1
#
_cell.length_a   1.000
_cell.length_b   1.000
_cell.length_c   1.000
_cell.angle_alpha   90.00
_cell.angle_beta   90.00
_cell.angle_gamma   90.00
#
_symmetry.space_group_name_H-M   'P 1'
#
loop_
_entity.id
_entity.type
_entity.pdbx_description
1 polymer ?
#
loop_
_entity_poly.entity_id
_entity_poly.type
_entity_poly.pdbx_seq_one_letter_code
_entity_poly.pdbx_strand_id
1 'polypeptide(L)'
;MKKIVSILFVALIALAFMGCPTTYDTNYPLTVIVGDIVGDFSGVLTGGGADTGVEPVNNGDGTYSVTFAYRDDMNSWNGGDGKCSFKMRTVANDWGAPSYGIGETPVELGGDFVPVYSTSPDNITVEGLIDGNTYTITFKVSGDQVSVKVSE
;
A
#
# COMPACT_ATOMS: atom_id res chain seq x y z
N MET A 1 37.70 59.58 11.15
CA MET A 1 37.82 58.75 12.37
C MET A 1 37.17 57.40 12.07
N LYS A 2 37.89 56.30 12.37
CA LYS A 2 37.44 54.92 12.71
C LYS A 2 36.26 54.30 11.94
N LYS A 3 36.25 53.03 11.51
CA LYS A 3 37.18 51.90 11.32
C LYS A 3 36.34 50.91 10.49
N ILE A 4 36.98 50.23 9.54
CA ILE A 4 36.45 49.02 8.88
C ILE A 4 36.36 47.90 9.93
N VAL A 5 35.36 46.99 9.82
CA VAL A 5 35.47 45.52 9.87
C VAL A 5 34.07 44.89 9.98
N SER A 6 33.81 43.99 9.03
CA SER A 6 32.65 43.10 8.87
C SER A 6 32.54 41.99 9.92
N ILE A 7 31.46 41.19 9.83
CA ILE A 7 31.25 39.80 10.32
C ILE A 7 30.45 39.73 11.66
N LEU A 8 29.37 38.95 11.89
CA LEU A 8 28.84 37.69 11.32
C LEU A 8 27.29 37.55 11.57
N PHE A 9 26.64 36.76 10.72
CA PHE A 9 25.34 36.05 10.78
C PHE A 9 24.56 35.96 12.11
N VAL A 10 23.21 36.09 12.03
CA VAL A 10 22.24 34.97 12.15
C VAL A 10 20.98 35.32 11.34
N ALA A 11 20.70 34.56 10.28
CA ALA A 11 19.39 34.56 9.62
C ALA A 11 18.48 33.58 10.37
N LEU A 12 17.46 34.11 11.04
CA LEU A 12 16.41 33.32 11.68
C LEU A 12 15.28 33.10 10.67
N ILE A 13 15.28 31.95 10.00
CA ILE A 13 14.13 31.47 9.23
C ILE A 13 13.74 30.11 9.79
N ALA A 14 12.55 30.01 10.38
CA ALA A 14 11.70 28.84 10.21
C ALA A 14 10.26 29.23 10.55
N LEU A 15 9.41 29.04 9.54
CA LEU A 15 7.98 29.27 9.49
C LEU A 15 7.25 28.70 10.71
N ALA A 16 6.38 29.52 11.28
CA ALA A 16 5.22 29.03 12.02
C ALA A 16 4.34 28.24 11.04
N PHE A 17 4.40 26.91 11.08
CA PHE A 17 3.34 26.07 10.54
C PHE A 17 2.11 26.22 11.44
N MET A 18 1.35 27.30 11.23
CA MET A 18 -0.07 27.33 11.53
C MET A 18 -0.76 26.51 10.43
N GLY A 19 -1.01 25.23 10.70
CA GLY A 19 -1.62 24.34 9.73
C GLY A 19 -2.22 23.08 10.36
N CYS A 20 -3.54 23.12 10.51
CA CYS A 20 -4.49 22.04 10.82
C CYS A 20 -4.93 21.93 12.29
N PRO A 21 -6.20 22.26 12.63
CA PRO A 21 -6.79 21.81 13.87
C PRO A 21 -7.00 20.30 13.77
N THR A 22 -6.15 19.51 14.43
CA THR A 22 -6.45 18.10 14.69
C THR A 22 -7.50 18.03 15.80
N THR A 23 -8.77 18.14 15.43
CA THR A 23 -9.79 17.48 16.24
C THR A 23 -9.53 15.98 16.10
N TYR A 24 -8.79 15.43 17.06
CA TYR A 24 -8.73 14.00 17.29
C TYR A 24 -10.15 13.56 17.67
N ASP A 25 -10.85 12.92 16.74
CA ASP A 25 -12.02 12.13 17.07
C ASP A 25 -11.54 10.95 17.91
N THR A 26 -11.95 10.91 19.17
CA THR A 26 -11.60 9.89 20.17
C THR A 26 -12.45 8.62 20.06
N ASN A 27 -13.12 8.38 18.94
CA ASN A 27 -13.75 7.10 18.68
C ASN A 27 -12.69 6.08 18.24
N TYR A 28 -12.05 5.43 19.21
CA TYR A 28 -11.20 4.22 19.13
C TYR A 28 -10.42 4.00 17.82
N PRO A 29 -9.07 3.99 17.81
CA PRO A 29 -8.37 3.55 16.62
C PRO A 29 -8.74 2.08 16.36
N LEU A 30 -9.58 1.84 15.37
CA LEU A 30 -9.69 0.56 14.69
C LEU A 30 -8.28 0.22 14.23
N THR A 31 -7.58 -0.59 15.02
CA THR A 31 -6.28 -1.11 14.61
C THR A 31 -6.57 -1.97 13.38
N VAL A 32 -6.12 -1.52 12.21
CA VAL A 32 -6.30 -2.32 10.99
C VAL A 32 -5.53 -3.61 11.18
N ILE A 33 -6.26 -4.72 11.10
CA ILE A 33 -5.69 -6.06 11.05
C ILE A 33 -5.48 -6.41 9.58
N VAL A 34 -4.31 -6.97 9.27
CA VAL A 34 -4.05 -7.56 7.96
C VAL A 34 -4.27 -9.06 8.10
N GLY A 35 -5.34 -9.57 7.47
CA GLY A 35 -5.65 -10.99 7.44
C GLY A 35 -4.85 -11.71 6.36
N ASP A 36 -5.11 -11.36 5.10
CA ASP A 36 -4.36 -11.87 3.95
C ASP A 36 -4.38 -10.88 2.78
N ILE A 37 -3.56 -11.17 1.77
CA ILE A 37 -3.60 -10.52 0.46
C ILE A 37 -4.04 -11.57 -0.55
N VAL A 38 -5.02 -11.21 -1.38
CA VAL A 38 -5.67 -12.12 -2.33
C VAL A 38 -5.77 -11.43 -3.69
N GLY A 39 -5.52 -12.18 -4.76
CA GLY A 39 -5.62 -11.68 -6.12
C GLY A 39 -5.19 -12.72 -7.15
N ASP A 40 -4.78 -12.25 -8.32
CA ASP A 40 -4.38 -13.09 -9.44
C ASP A 40 -3.27 -14.11 -9.11
N PHE A 41 -2.34 -13.76 -8.22
CA PHE A 41 -1.22 -14.61 -7.80
C PHE A 41 -1.61 -15.72 -6.81
N SER A 42 -2.80 -15.67 -6.20
CA SER A 42 -3.21 -16.53 -5.07
C SER A 42 -3.06 -18.02 -5.35
N GLY A 43 -3.59 -18.48 -6.50
CA GLY A 43 -3.59 -19.91 -6.82
C GLY A 43 -2.18 -20.47 -7.04
N VAL A 44 -1.28 -19.64 -7.58
CA VAL A 44 0.11 -20.00 -7.81
C VAL A 44 0.88 -20.10 -6.48
N LEU A 45 0.66 -19.16 -5.57
CA LEU A 45 1.39 -19.13 -4.30
C LEU A 45 0.89 -20.16 -3.28
N THR A 46 -0.41 -20.43 -3.26
CA THR A 46 -1.02 -21.31 -2.26
C THR A 46 -1.23 -22.75 -2.74
N GLY A 47 -1.20 -22.98 -4.06
CA GLY A 47 -1.71 -24.22 -4.67
C GLY A 47 -3.24 -24.39 -4.55
N GLY A 48 -3.93 -23.37 -4.02
CA GLY A 48 -5.39 -23.31 -3.90
C GLY A 48 -6.05 -22.63 -5.10
N GLY A 49 -7.32 -22.24 -4.92
CA GLY A 49 -8.05 -21.44 -5.91
C GLY A 49 -7.65 -19.96 -5.90
N ALA A 50 -8.13 -19.20 -6.88
CA ALA A 50 -7.84 -17.76 -7.04
C ALA A 50 -8.21 -16.89 -5.83
N ASP A 51 -9.17 -17.32 -5.01
CA ASP A 51 -9.62 -16.55 -3.83
C ASP A 51 -8.96 -17.02 -2.52
N THR A 52 -7.98 -17.93 -2.61
CA THR A 52 -7.22 -18.42 -1.45
C THR A 52 -6.21 -17.36 -1.06
N GLY A 53 -6.41 -16.75 0.11
CA GLY A 53 -5.55 -15.65 0.53
C GLY A 53 -4.13 -16.11 0.85
N VAL A 54 -3.18 -15.23 0.57
CA VAL A 54 -1.77 -15.40 0.90
C VAL A 54 -1.50 -14.65 2.20
N GLU A 55 -1.01 -15.36 3.22
CA GLU A 55 -0.53 -14.74 4.46
C GLU A 55 0.68 -13.85 4.14
N PRO A 56 0.59 -12.53 4.39
CA PRO A 56 1.70 -11.62 4.11
C PRO A 56 2.77 -11.72 5.18
N VAL A 57 4.00 -11.43 4.79
CA VAL A 57 5.11 -11.24 5.73
C VAL A 57 4.91 -9.93 6.47
N ASN A 58 4.89 -9.95 7.80
CA ASN A 58 4.95 -8.76 8.63
C ASN A 58 6.41 -8.30 8.77
N ASN A 59 6.73 -7.11 8.24
CA ASN A 59 8.10 -6.59 8.20
C ASN A 59 8.54 -5.91 9.51
N GLY A 60 7.66 -5.79 10.51
CA GLY A 60 7.95 -5.22 11.82
C GLY A 60 7.99 -3.68 11.87
N ASP A 61 7.70 -3.01 10.76
CA ASP A 61 7.70 -1.54 10.61
C ASP A 61 6.31 -0.98 10.25
N GLY A 62 5.26 -1.80 10.42
CA GLY A 62 3.90 -1.48 10.01
C GLY A 62 3.62 -1.79 8.53
N THR A 63 4.54 -2.45 7.83
CA THR A 63 4.30 -2.95 6.47
C THR A 63 4.12 -4.47 6.42
N TYR A 64 3.33 -4.90 5.43
CA TYR A 64 2.97 -6.28 5.18
C TYR A 64 3.14 -6.56 3.69
N SER A 65 3.86 -7.62 3.33
CA SER A 65 4.24 -7.87 1.94
C SER A 65 3.98 -9.29 1.45
N VAL A 66 3.66 -9.39 0.17
CA VAL A 66 3.64 -10.64 -0.60
C VAL A 66 4.53 -10.46 -1.83
N THR A 67 5.42 -11.42 -2.03
CA THR A 67 6.32 -11.48 -3.19
C THR A 67 5.93 -12.66 -4.06
N PHE A 68 5.85 -12.44 -5.38
CA PHE A 68 5.45 -13.46 -6.34
C PHE A 68 6.20 -13.28 -7.67
N ALA A 69 6.42 -14.40 -8.37
CA ALA A 69 6.88 -14.37 -9.77
C ALA A 69 5.65 -14.21 -10.67
N TYR A 70 5.55 -13.10 -11.38
CA TYR A 70 4.42 -12.82 -12.26
C TYR A 70 4.40 -13.74 -13.48
N ARG A 71 3.19 -14.11 -13.90
CA ARG A 71 2.93 -14.79 -15.16
C ARG A 71 1.76 -14.16 -15.88
N ASP A 72 1.83 -14.05 -17.20
CA ASP A 72 0.73 -13.51 -18.00
C ASP A 72 -0.55 -14.36 -17.93
N ASP A 73 -0.46 -15.61 -17.45
CA ASP A 73 -1.62 -16.47 -17.21
C ASP A 73 -2.29 -16.28 -15.84
N MET A 74 -1.76 -15.39 -14.97
CA MET A 74 -2.40 -14.98 -13.72
C MET A 74 -3.59 -14.03 -13.99
N ASN A 75 -4.70 -14.59 -14.46
CA ASN A 75 -5.84 -13.83 -15.00
C ASN A 75 -7.19 -14.06 -14.29
N SER A 76 -7.17 -14.66 -13.09
CA SER A 76 -8.38 -15.04 -12.36
C SER A 76 -9.23 -13.85 -11.91
N TRP A 77 -8.62 -12.68 -11.77
CA TRP A 77 -9.19 -11.42 -11.32
C TRP A 77 -9.06 -10.34 -12.41
N ASN A 78 -9.16 -10.76 -13.69
CA ASN A 78 -8.93 -9.93 -14.88
C ASN A 78 -7.50 -9.34 -14.96
N GLY A 79 -6.52 -9.99 -14.32
CA GLY A 79 -5.11 -9.77 -14.59
C GLY A 79 -4.63 -10.44 -15.87
N GLY A 80 -3.35 -10.81 -15.89
CA GLY A 80 -2.67 -11.33 -17.07
C GLY A 80 -2.23 -10.21 -18.02
N ASP A 81 -1.51 -10.58 -19.08
CA ASP A 81 -1.00 -9.66 -20.11
C ASP A 81 -0.37 -8.37 -19.53
N GLY A 82 0.57 -8.53 -18.60
CA GLY A 82 1.24 -7.44 -17.88
C GLY A 82 0.42 -6.74 -16.79
N LYS A 83 -0.70 -7.31 -16.34
CA LYS A 83 -1.56 -6.80 -15.26
C LYS A 83 -1.72 -7.78 -14.10
N CYS A 84 -1.87 -7.26 -12.90
CA CYS A 84 -2.22 -8.02 -11.71
C CYS A 84 -3.22 -7.23 -10.86
N SER A 85 -4.32 -7.89 -10.49
CA SER A 85 -5.38 -7.37 -9.64
C SER A 85 -5.39 -8.08 -8.30
N PHE A 86 -5.58 -7.33 -7.21
CA PHE A 86 -5.57 -7.85 -5.85
C PHE A 86 -6.32 -6.96 -4.85
N LYS A 87 -6.50 -7.48 -3.63
CA LYS A 87 -7.02 -6.78 -2.45
C LYS A 87 -6.34 -7.28 -1.17
N MET A 88 -6.51 -6.51 -0.10
CA MET A 88 -6.15 -6.94 1.26
C MET A 88 -7.43 -7.18 2.07
N ARG A 89 -7.58 -8.35 2.70
CA ARG A 89 -8.69 -8.62 3.63
C ARG A 89 -8.24 -8.38 5.07
N THR A 90 -9.16 -7.90 5.91
CA THR A 90 -8.89 -7.71 7.34
C THR A 90 -8.96 -9.00 8.16
N VAL A 91 -9.67 -10.00 7.64
CA VAL A 91 -9.78 -11.35 8.19
C VAL A 91 -9.49 -12.33 7.07
N ALA A 92 -8.57 -13.26 7.31
CA ALA A 92 -8.13 -14.20 6.29
C ALA A 92 -9.29 -15.08 5.81
N ASN A 93 -9.41 -15.24 4.48
CA ASN A 93 -10.46 -16.02 3.83
C ASN A 93 -11.90 -15.61 4.14
N ASP A 94 -12.13 -14.36 4.58
CA ASP A 94 -13.46 -13.83 4.89
C ASP A 94 -13.78 -12.57 4.09
N TRP A 95 -14.75 -12.70 3.18
CA TRP A 95 -15.29 -11.59 2.38
C TRP A 95 -16.44 -10.83 3.08
N GLY A 96 -16.95 -11.35 4.20
CA GLY A 96 -17.93 -10.66 5.04
C GLY A 96 -17.29 -9.59 5.93
N ALA A 97 -15.98 -9.71 6.18
CA ALA A 97 -15.17 -8.69 6.82
C ALA A 97 -14.73 -7.60 5.83
N PRO A 98 -14.37 -6.39 6.31
CA PRO A 98 -13.85 -5.33 5.45
C PRO A 98 -12.62 -5.78 4.63
N SER A 99 -12.55 -5.32 3.39
CA SER A 99 -11.41 -5.51 2.49
C SER A 99 -11.01 -4.20 1.84
N TYR A 100 -9.73 -3.96 1.65
CA TYR A 100 -9.20 -2.72 1.10
C TYR A 100 -9.03 -2.82 -0.41
N GLY A 101 -9.73 -1.92 -1.12
CA GLY A 101 -9.68 -1.73 -2.56
C GLY A 101 -9.13 -0.36 -2.95
N ILE A 102 -8.93 -0.14 -4.25
CA ILE A 102 -8.32 1.11 -4.76
C ILE A 102 -9.28 2.30 -4.66
N GLY A 103 -8.76 3.50 -4.46
CA GLY A 103 -9.51 4.75 -4.63
C GLY A 103 -9.40 5.28 -6.06
N GLU A 104 -9.40 6.61 -6.19
CA GLU A 104 -9.28 7.28 -7.49
C GLU A 104 -7.85 7.30 -8.04
N THR A 105 -6.85 7.23 -7.16
CA THR A 105 -5.44 7.26 -7.57
C THR A 105 -4.98 5.85 -7.93
N PRO A 106 -4.52 5.59 -9.17
CA PRO A 106 -4.03 4.28 -9.56
C PRO A 106 -2.67 3.96 -8.90
N VAL A 107 -2.36 2.67 -8.79
CA VAL A 107 -1.04 2.22 -8.34
C VAL A 107 -0.13 2.07 -9.56
N GLU A 108 0.98 2.81 -9.55
CA GLU A 108 2.01 2.70 -10.58
C GLU A 108 3.10 1.71 -10.14
N LEU A 109 3.56 0.87 -11.06
CA LEU A 109 4.67 -0.05 -10.81
C LEU A 109 5.95 0.74 -10.51
N GLY A 110 6.57 0.48 -9.37
CA GLY A 110 7.74 1.22 -8.88
C GLY A 110 7.42 2.59 -8.28
N GLY A 111 6.13 2.94 -8.16
CA GLY A 111 5.66 4.18 -7.55
C GLY A 111 5.68 4.19 -6.02
N ASP A 112 5.26 5.33 -5.46
CA ASP A 112 5.09 5.51 -4.02
C ASP A 112 3.80 4.86 -3.49
N PHE A 113 3.64 4.87 -2.16
CA PHE A 113 2.45 4.36 -1.50
C PHE A 113 1.19 5.17 -1.89
N VAL A 114 0.16 4.45 -2.34
CA VAL A 114 -1.15 4.99 -2.71
C VAL A 114 -2.21 4.58 -1.68
N PRO A 115 -3.05 5.50 -1.19
CA PRO A 115 -4.13 5.17 -0.25
C PRO A 115 -5.13 4.15 -0.82
N VAL A 116 -5.59 3.25 0.05
CA VAL A 116 -6.63 2.26 -0.26
C VAL A 116 -7.71 2.29 0.83
N TYR A 117 -8.91 1.84 0.49
CA TYR A 117 -10.09 2.09 1.33
C TYR A 117 -10.90 0.81 1.52
N SER A 118 -11.32 0.57 2.78
CA SER A 118 -12.16 -0.58 3.14
C SER A 118 -13.58 -0.52 2.58
N THR A 119 -14.01 0.67 2.17
CA THR A 119 -15.30 0.93 1.51
C THR A 119 -15.22 0.81 0.00
N SER A 120 -14.02 0.64 -0.58
CA SER A 120 -13.88 0.54 -2.04
C SER A 120 -14.18 -0.88 -2.52
N PRO A 121 -15.18 -1.06 -3.41
CA PRO A 121 -15.46 -2.35 -4.02
C PRO A 121 -14.45 -2.70 -5.11
N ASP A 122 -13.62 -1.75 -5.58
CA ASP A 122 -12.75 -1.94 -6.72
C ASP A 122 -11.44 -2.65 -6.34
N ASN A 123 -10.95 -3.50 -7.25
CA ASN A 123 -9.66 -4.16 -7.08
C ASN A 123 -8.52 -3.16 -7.24
N ILE A 124 -7.40 -3.42 -6.55
CA ILE A 124 -6.16 -2.73 -6.84
C ILE A 124 -5.54 -3.43 -8.04
N THR A 125 -5.39 -2.70 -9.15
CA THR A 125 -4.75 -3.21 -10.37
C THR A 125 -3.46 -2.45 -10.61
N VAL A 126 -2.37 -3.18 -10.80
CA VAL A 126 -1.08 -2.66 -11.28
C VAL A 126 -0.84 -3.19 -12.69
N GLU A 127 -0.32 -2.33 -13.55
CA GLU A 127 0.00 -2.64 -14.95
C GLU A 127 1.50 -2.47 -15.21
N GLY A 128 1.97 -2.98 -16.36
CA GLY A 128 3.37 -2.90 -16.79
C GLY A 128 4.26 -4.00 -16.23
N LEU A 129 3.66 -5.07 -15.72
CA LEU A 129 4.39 -6.27 -15.26
C LEU A 129 4.96 -7.03 -16.46
N ILE A 130 6.09 -7.69 -16.28
CA ILE A 130 6.80 -8.48 -17.28
C ILE A 130 6.76 -9.94 -16.85
N ASP A 131 6.30 -10.84 -17.73
CA ASP A 131 6.27 -12.29 -17.46
C ASP A 131 7.63 -12.81 -16.99
N GLY A 132 7.62 -13.56 -15.90
CA GLY A 132 8.80 -14.15 -15.29
C GLY A 132 9.56 -13.25 -14.30
N ASN A 133 9.27 -11.94 -14.24
CA ASN A 133 9.83 -11.07 -13.21
C ASN A 133 9.17 -11.31 -11.85
N THR A 134 9.91 -11.00 -10.79
CA THR A 134 9.40 -11.07 -9.42
C THR A 134 8.96 -9.69 -8.98
N TYR A 135 7.83 -9.61 -8.29
CA TYR A 135 7.27 -8.37 -7.77
C TYR A 135 6.87 -8.53 -6.32
N THR A 136 6.87 -7.42 -5.59
CA THR A 136 6.44 -7.34 -4.20
C THR A 136 5.32 -6.32 -4.05
N ILE A 137 4.16 -6.79 -3.61
CA ILE A 137 3.07 -5.94 -3.12
C ILE A 137 3.36 -5.64 -1.66
N THR A 138 3.34 -4.37 -1.29
CA THR A 138 3.54 -3.93 0.10
C THR A 138 2.37 -3.05 0.53
N PHE A 139 1.63 -3.50 1.53
CA PHE A 139 0.68 -2.65 2.26
C PHE A 139 1.37 -2.02 3.46
N LYS A 140 1.02 -0.77 3.76
CA LYS A 140 1.45 -0.04 4.95
C LYS A 140 0.22 0.32 5.76
N VAL A 141 0.28 0.02 7.06
CA VAL A 141 -0.75 0.37 8.03
C VAL A 141 -0.19 1.44 8.97
N SER A 142 -0.90 2.56 9.08
CA SER A 142 -0.54 3.66 9.97
C SER A 142 -1.79 4.14 10.70
N GLY A 143 -2.09 3.51 11.84
CA GLY A 143 -3.35 3.73 12.54
C GLY A 143 -4.51 3.08 11.80
N ASP A 144 -5.48 3.89 11.37
CA ASP A 144 -6.64 3.50 10.55
C ASP A 144 -6.39 3.62 9.04
N GLN A 145 -5.26 4.25 8.66
CA GLN A 145 -4.89 4.45 7.27
C GLN A 145 -4.15 3.25 6.69
N VAL A 146 -4.54 2.89 5.48
CA VAL A 146 -3.87 1.85 4.69
C VAL A 146 -3.46 2.42 3.34
N SER A 147 -2.24 2.12 2.93
CA SER A 147 -1.74 2.42 1.60
C SER A 147 -0.97 1.24 1.02
N VAL A 148 -0.80 1.22 -0.29
CA VAL A 148 -0.15 0.13 -1.01
C VAL A 148 0.85 0.66 -2.02
N LYS A 149 1.94 -0.08 -2.25
CA LYS A 149 2.81 0.09 -3.40
C LYS A 149 3.17 -1.27 -3.99
N VAL A 150 3.63 -1.25 -5.25
CA VAL A 150 4.16 -2.43 -5.93
C VAL A 150 5.53 -2.10 -6.49
N SER A 151 6.50 -2.97 -6.25
CA SER A 151 7.86 -2.85 -6.78
C SER A 151 8.30 -4.17 -7.41
N GLU A 152 9.21 -4.10 -8.38
CA GLU A 152 10.00 -5.25 -8.84
C GLU A 152 11.06 -5.62 -7.78
#